data_AF-A0A7S2P6L4-F1
#
_entry.id   AF-A0A7S2P6L4-F1
#
_cell.length_a   1.000
_cell.length_b   1.000
_cell.length_c   1.000
_cell.angle_alpha   90.00
_cell.angle_beta   90.00
_cell.angle_gamma   90.00
#
_symmetry.space_group_name_H-M   'P 1'
#
loop_
_entity.id
_entity.type
_entity.pdbx_description
1 polymer ?
#
loop_
_entity_poly.entity_id
_entity_poly.type
_entity_poly.pdbx_seq_one_letter_code
_entity_poly.pdbx_strand_id
1 'polypeptide(L)'
;NQQGGFTKVSQRNDLWHTRVPLSMQVQRMTNGMAPIGRDGHPVELHHIGQRCHTQGGRLVEATRCAHRGPGRFAVLHVLGQRSTVDRAAYQTFRVNYWQQRSSQLRVSRAADAVLSRLRAAPAGAAS
;
A
#
# COMPACT_ATOMS: atom_id res chain seq x y z
N ASN A 1 -13.37 -17.89 18.79
CA ASN A 1 -13.24 -17.62 17.35
C ASN A 1 -12.48 -16.30 17.17
N GLN A 2 -11.15 -16.32 17.29
CA GLN A 2 -10.33 -15.10 17.26
C GLN A 2 -9.80 -14.88 15.85
N GLN A 3 -10.44 -14.00 15.08
CA GLN A 3 -9.89 -13.50 13.82
C GLN A 3 -8.74 -12.55 14.16
N GLY A 4 -7.52 -13.10 14.19
CA GLY A 4 -6.27 -12.37 14.40
C GLY A 4 -5.99 -11.41 13.24
N GLY A 5 -6.61 -10.23 13.29
CA GLY A 5 -6.58 -9.24 12.22
C GLY A 5 -5.32 -8.38 12.23
N PHE A 6 -4.50 -8.52 11.19
CA PHE A 6 -3.55 -7.46 10.85
C PHE A 6 -4.31 -6.18 10.49
N THR A 7 -3.67 -5.07 10.82
CA THR A 7 -4.25 -3.82 11.27
C THR A 7 -4.26 -2.79 10.14
N LYS A 8 -5.27 -1.91 10.13
CA LYS A 8 -5.47 -0.81 9.16
C LYS A 8 -4.16 -0.22 8.61
N VAL A 9 -3.91 -0.42 7.32
CA VAL A 9 -2.77 0.17 6.61
C VAL A 9 -3.13 1.55 6.10
N SER A 10 -2.32 2.55 6.41
CA SER A 10 -2.44 3.89 5.86
C SER A 10 -1.83 3.91 4.45
N GLN A 11 -2.72 3.88 3.46
CA GLN A 11 -2.43 3.85 2.04
C GLN A 11 -2.03 5.24 1.51
N ARG A 12 -1.05 5.29 0.60
CA ARG A 12 -0.50 6.52 0.03
C ARG A 12 -0.28 6.40 -1.48
N ASN A 13 -1.27 6.88 -2.23
CA ASN A 13 -1.22 6.90 -3.70
C ASN A 13 -0.14 7.86 -4.25
N ASP A 14 0.32 8.84 -3.46
CA ASP A 14 1.31 9.86 -3.86
C ASP A 14 2.76 9.34 -3.89
N LEU A 15 2.98 8.11 -3.43
CA LEU A 15 4.32 7.54 -3.31
C LEU A 15 4.82 6.86 -4.57
N TRP A 16 3.95 6.57 -5.54
CA TRP A 16 4.32 5.73 -6.69
C TRP A 16 5.11 6.49 -7.73
N HIS A 17 6.02 5.77 -8.38
CA HIS A 17 6.81 6.33 -9.46
C HIS A 17 5.94 6.61 -10.68
N THR A 18 5.78 7.88 -11.03
CA THR A 18 4.94 8.31 -12.16
C THR A 18 5.45 7.85 -13.53
N ARG A 19 6.76 7.59 -13.66
CA ARG A 19 7.33 7.03 -14.90
C ARG A 19 7.16 5.52 -15.05
N VAL A 20 6.65 4.82 -14.03
CA VAL A 20 6.23 3.42 -14.18
C VAL A 20 4.71 3.44 -14.44
N PRO A 21 4.23 2.95 -15.59
CA PRO A 21 2.80 2.95 -15.89
C PRO A 21 1.99 2.26 -14.80
N LEU A 22 0.82 2.81 -14.47
CA LEU A 22 -0.06 2.24 -13.45
C LEU A 22 -0.42 0.77 -13.75
N SER A 23 -0.52 0.38 -15.03
CA SER A 23 -0.74 -1.02 -15.43
C SER A 23 0.36 -1.96 -14.93
N MET A 24 1.62 -1.56 -15.06
CA MET A 24 2.77 -2.34 -14.56
C MET A 24 2.79 -2.37 -13.03
N GLN A 25 2.44 -1.26 -12.37
CA GLN A 25 2.33 -1.20 -10.91
C GLN A 25 1.23 -2.14 -10.40
N VAL A 26 0.06 -2.14 -11.04
CA VAL A 26 -1.04 -3.06 -10.75
C VAL A 26 -0.64 -4.50 -11.00
N GLN A 27 0.09 -4.80 -12.08
CA GLN A 27 0.60 -6.15 -12.35
C GLN A 27 1.53 -6.65 -11.24
N ARG A 28 2.48 -5.80 -10.77
CA ARG A 28 3.33 -6.13 -9.62
C ARG A 28 2.49 -6.47 -8.39
N MET A 29 1.51 -5.63 -8.08
CA MET A 29 0.64 -5.80 -6.91
C MET A 29 -0.23 -7.05 -6.98
N THR A 30 -0.76 -7.40 -8.16
CA THR A 30 -1.48 -8.67 -8.39
C THR A 30 -0.58 -9.89 -8.13
N ASN A 31 0.71 -9.78 -8.43
CA ASN A 31 1.70 -10.83 -8.12
C ASN A 31 2.19 -10.77 -6.65
N GLY A 32 1.55 -9.98 -5.78
CA GLY A 32 1.96 -9.82 -4.38
C GLY A 32 3.21 -8.97 -4.17
N MET A 33 3.69 -8.30 -5.23
CA MET A 33 4.87 -7.45 -5.18
C MET A 33 4.49 -5.99 -4.95
N ALA A 34 5.29 -5.28 -4.17
CA ALA A 34 5.09 -3.85 -3.97
C ALA A 34 5.24 -3.06 -5.29
N PRO A 35 4.46 -1.98 -5.46
CA PRO A 35 4.67 -1.02 -6.54
C PRO A 35 6.02 -0.34 -6.36
N ILE A 36 6.57 0.22 -7.45
CA ILE A 36 7.79 1.02 -7.39
C ILE A 36 7.45 2.43 -6.89
N GLY A 37 8.10 2.84 -5.81
CA GLY A 37 8.03 4.18 -5.26
C GLY A 37 8.80 5.19 -6.10
N ARG A 38 8.49 6.48 -5.94
CA ARG A 38 9.14 7.59 -6.65
C ARG A 38 10.65 7.69 -6.43
N ASP A 39 11.17 7.03 -5.40
CA ASP A 39 12.59 6.84 -5.13
C ASP A 39 13.23 5.70 -5.96
N GLY A 40 12.48 5.07 -6.87
CA GLY A 40 12.96 3.99 -7.73
C GLY A 40 13.00 2.62 -7.05
N HIS A 41 12.57 2.52 -5.80
CA HIS A 41 12.60 1.30 -5.01
C HIS A 41 11.19 0.77 -4.70
N PRO A 42 11.02 -0.53 -4.41
CA PRO A 42 9.73 -1.04 -3.96
C PRO A 42 9.23 -0.29 -2.71
N VAL A 43 7.96 0.09 -2.71
CA VAL A 43 7.30 0.69 -1.54
C VAL A 43 7.35 -0.31 -0.37
N GLU A 44 7.72 0.17 0.81
CA GLU A 44 7.82 -0.64 2.01
C GLU A 44 6.64 -0.37 2.95
N LEU A 45 6.24 -1.38 3.72
CA LEU A 45 5.27 -1.22 4.80
C LEU A 45 6.02 -1.00 6.11
N HIS A 46 5.95 0.22 6.62
CA HIS A 46 6.55 0.61 7.88
C HIS A 46 5.54 0.45 9.03
N HIS A 47 5.98 -0.14 10.14
CA HIS A 47 5.14 -0.33 11.33
C HIS A 47 5.38 0.84 12.29
N ILE A 48 4.31 1.50 12.74
CA ILE A 48 4.38 2.65 13.65
C ILE A 48 3.94 2.24 15.06
N GLY A 49 4.82 2.45 16.05
CA GLY A 49 4.52 2.33 17.50
C GLY A 49 4.97 1.03 18.19
N GLN A 50 4.95 1.03 19.52
CA GLN A 50 5.45 -0.05 20.39
C GLN A 50 4.59 -1.34 20.41
N ARG A 51 3.37 -1.32 19.85
CA ARG A 51 2.56 -2.55 19.64
C ARG A 51 3.10 -3.43 18.50
N CYS A 52 4.32 -3.19 18.05
CA CYS A 52 5.12 -3.98 17.11
C CYS A 52 5.14 -5.50 17.44
N HIS A 53 4.85 -5.86 18.68
CA HIS A 53 4.94 -7.23 19.20
C HIS A 53 3.60 -7.99 19.22
N THR A 54 2.47 -7.36 18.89
CA THR A 54 1.14 -8.00 18.94
C THR A 54 0.25 -7.62 17.76
N GLN A 55 -0.68 -8.52 17.42
CA GLN A 55 -1.76 -8.27 16.46
C GLN A 55 -2.45 -6.94 16.81
N GLY A 56 -2.43 -5.95 15.91
CA GLY A 56 -3.00 -4.61 16.17
C GLY A 56 -2.07 -3.40 15.91
N GLY A 57 -0.85 -3.58 15.41
CA GLY A 57 0.09 -2.49 15.08
C GLY A 57 -0.24 -1.73 13.78
N ARG A 58 -0.24 -0.40 13.79
CA ARG A 58 -0.55 0.42 12.60
C ARG A 58 0.57 0.35 11.57
N LEU A 59 0.20 0.18 10.30
CA LEU A 59 1.11 0.15 9.17
C LEU A 59 0.94 1.39 8.28
N VAL A 60 2.02 1.84 7.66
CA VAL A 60 2.01 2.92 6.67
C VAL A 60 2.83 2.52 5.44
N GLU A 61 2.34 2.85 4.25
CA GLU A 61 3.13 2.80 3.03
C GLU A 61 4.22 3.89 3.07
N ALA A 62 5.48 3.52 2.86
CA ALA A 62 6.62 4.44 2.86
C ALA A 62 7.60 4.12 1.72
N THR A 63 8.25 5.14 1.16
CA THR A 63 9.38 4.91 0.23
C THR A 63 10.56 4.29 0.99
N ARG A 64 11.42 3.54 0.29
CA ARG A 64 12.60 2.92 0.91
C ARG A 64 13.53 3.99 1.48
N CYS A 65 13.71 5.10 0.77
CA CYS A 65 14.50 6.23 1.27
C CYS A 65 13.87 6.87 2.53
N ALA A 66 12.54 6.93 2.64
CA ALA A 66 11.90 7.43 3.87
C ALA A 66 12.07 6.44 5.02
N HIS A 67 11.98 5.14 4.75
CA HIS A 67 12.04 4.10 5.77
C HIS A 67 13.46 3.80 6.28
N ARG A 68 14.46 3.81 5.39
CA ARG A 68 15.84 3.36 5.67
C ARG A 68 16.92 4.34 5.24
N GLY A 69 16.55 5.51 4.72
CA GLY A 69 17.51 6.49 4.23
C GLY A 69 18.40 7.06 5.34
N PRO A 70 19.58 7.61 4.99
CA PRO A 70 20.49 8.23 5.94
C PRO A 70 19.77 9.27 6.79
N GLY A 71 19.93 9.19 8.11
CA GLY A 71 19.29 10.11 9.07
C GLY A 71 17.77 9.94 9.29
N ARG A 72 17.08 9.07 8.52
CA ARG A 72 15.63 8.83 8.66
C ARG A 72 15.28 7.53 9.38
N PHE A 73 16.18 6.54 9.33
CA PHE A 73 16.00 5.27 10.02
C PHE A 73 15.82 5.46 11.55
N ALA A 74 16.69 6.25 12.19
CA ALA A 74 16.63 6.51 13.63
C ALA A 74 15.42 7.35 14.07
N VAL A 75 14.78 8.09 13.14
CA VAL A 75 13.58 8.88 13.41
C VAL A 75 12.34 7.98 13.45
N LEU A 76 12.34 6.90 12.66
CA LEU A 76 11.20 6.00 12.52
C LEU A 76 11.34 4.69 13.32
N HIS A 77 12.53 4.39 13.84
CA HIS A 77 12.81 3.19 14.63
C HIS A 77 13.41 3.54 15.99
N VAL A 78 12.87 2.93 17.05
CA VAL A 78 13.52 2.94 18.37
C VAL A 78 14.75 2.04 18.30
N LEU A 79 15.95 2.64 18.36
CA LEU A 79 17.21 1.91 18.33
C LEU A 79 17.33 0.99 19.56
N GLY A 80 17.76 -0.26 19.34
CA GLY A 80 17.96 -1.25 20.41
C GLY A 80 16.82 -2.27 20.61
N GLN A 81 15.71 -2.16 19.88
CA GLN A 81 14.62 -3.15 19.95
C GLN A 81 14.80 -4.26 18.89
N ARG A 82 14.81 -5.53 19.31
CA ARG A 82 14.74 -6.69 18.40
C ARG A 82 13.28 -6.86 17.94
N SER A 83 13.06 -6.91 16.63
CA SER A 83 11.74 -7.24 16.08
C SER A 83 11.36 -8.67 16.46
N THR A 84 10.20 -8.84 17.09
CA THR A 84 9.60 -10.17 17.39
C THR A 84 8.52 -10.54 16.37
N VAL A 85 8.47 -9.84 15.23
CA VAL A 85 7.47 -10.10 14.19
C VAL A 85 7.71 -11.50 13.63
N ASP A 86 6.64 -12.30 13.58
CA ASP A 86 6.61 -13.53 12.80
C ASP A 86 6.80 -13.18 11.32
N ARG A 87 7.99 -13.53 10.79
CA ARG A 87 8.38 -13.19 9.42
C ARG A 87 7.55 -13.92 8.38
N ALA A 88 7.09 -15.14 8.67
CA ALA A 88 6.27 -15.92 7.76
C ALA A 88 4.86 -15.32 7.70
N ALA A 89 4.26 -15.05 8.86
CA ALA A 89 2.96 -14.38 8.92
C ALA A 89 3.00 -12.99 8.26
N TYR A 90 4.07 -12.22 8.47
CA TYR A 90 4.26 -10.92 7.84
C TYR A 90 4.42 -11.02 6.32
N GLN A 91 5.16 -12.02 5.82
CA GLN A 91 5.32 -12.24 4.39
C GLN A 91 3.97 -12.54 3.72
N THR A 92 3.16 -13.44 4.32
CA THR A 92 1.81 -13.76 3.84
C THR A 92 0.91 -12.54 3.86
N PHE A 93 0.90 -11.79 4.97
CA PHE A 93 0.15 -10.53 5.06
C PHE A 93 0.54 -9.56 3.95
N ARG A 94 1.84 -9.38 3.70
CA ARG A 94 2.35 -8.42 2.71
C ARG A 94 1.93 -8.77 1.29
N VAL A 95 1.94 -10.06 0.93
CA VAL A 95 1.46 -10.55 -0.37
C VAL A 95 -0.03 -10.25 -0.53
N ASN A 96 -0.84 -10.67 0.45
CA ASN A 96 -2.29 -10.47 0.43
C ASN A 96 -2.66 -8.98 0.38
N TYR A 97 -1.92 -8.14 1.11
CA TYR A 97 -2.11 -6.70 1.13
C TYR A 97 -1.94 -6.08 -0.27
N TRP A 98 -0.84 -6.41 -0.97
CA TRP A 98 -0.60 -5.85 -2.30
C TRP A 98 -1.63 -6.35 -3.32
N GLN A 99 -2.05 -7.61 -3.23
CA GLN A 99 -3.13 -8.14 -4.08
C GLN A 99 -4.46 -7.41 -3.83
N GLN A 100 -4.80 -7.15 -2.57
CA GLN A 100 -5.99 -6.37 -2.22
C GLN A 100 -5.89 -4.93 -2.75
N ARG A 101 -4.70 -4.31 -2.63
CA ARG A 101 -4.41 -2.97 -3.14
C ARG A 101 -4.62 -2.88 -4.65
N SER A 102 -4.20 -3.90 -5.41
CA SER A 102 -4.39 -3.96 -6.86
C SER A 102 -5.88 -3.97 -7.23
N SER A 103 -6.69 -4.75 -6.52
CA SER A 103 -8.14 -4.82 -6.72
C SER A 103 -8.82 -3.47 -6.44
N GLN A 104 -8.46 -2.79 -5.36
CA GLN A 104 -8.99 -1.45 -5.03
C GLN A 104 -8.68 -0.42 -6.14
N LEU A 105 -7.49 -0.51 -6.75
CA LEU A 105 -7.11 0.39 -7.85
C LEU A 105 -7.86 0.10 -9.14
N ARG A 106 -8.18 -1.16 -9.41
CA ARG A 106 -8.97 -1.54 -10.58
C ARG A 106 -10.43 -1.07 -10.43
N VAL A 107 -11.00 -1.20 -9.23
CA VAL A 107 -12.36 -0.75 -8.92
C VAL A 107 -12.47 0.78 -8.99
N SER A 108 -11.55 1.52 -8.37
CA SER A 108 -11.58 2.99 -8.40
C SER A 108 -11.52 3.55 -9.82
N ARG A 109 -10.64 3.00 -10.68
CA ARG A 109 -10.61 3.41 -12.09
C ARG A 109 -11.88 3.07 -12.87
N ALA A 110 -12.51 1.93 -12.58
CA ALA A 110 -13.77 1.57 -13.20
C ALA A 110 -14.89 2.54 -12.77
N ALA A 111 -14.96 2.86 -11.47
CA ALA A 111 -15.92 3.82 -10.93
C ALA A 111 -15.72 5.22 -11.54
N ASP A 112 -14.49 5.70 -11.63
CA ASP A 112 -14.16 6.99 -12.25
C ASP A 112 -14.56 7.03 -13.72
N ALA A 113 -14.31 5.94 -14.47
CA ALA A 113 -14.69 5.84 -15.88
C ALA A 113 -16.21 5.85 -16.08
N VAL A 114 -16.96 5.16 -15.22
CA VAL A 114 -18.43 5.20 -15.24
C VAL A 114 -18.94 6.59 -14.91
N LEU A 115 -18.42 7.23 -13.86
CA LEU A 115 -18.81 8.59 -13.47
C LEU A 115 -18.49 9.60 -14.57
N SER A 116 -17.35 9.48 -15.25
CA SER A 116 -17.00 10.33 -16.38
C SER A 116 -17.96 10.16 -17.56
N ARG A 117 -18.41 8.93 -17.86
CA ARG A 117 -19.38 8.67 -18.92
C ARG A 117 -20.77 9.22 -18.58
N LEU A 118 -21.20 9.09 -17.33
CA LEU A 118 -22.47 9.68 -16.87
C LEU A 118 -22.45 11.21 -16.95
N ARG A 119 -21.31 11.86 -16.68
CA ARG A 119 -21.14 13.32 -16.80
C ARG A 119 -21.00 13.80 -18.25
N ALA A 120 -20.48 12.96 -19.14
CA ALA A 120 -20.30 13.27 -20.55
C ALA A 120 -21.53 12.94 -21.42
N ALA A 121 -22.55 12.26 -20.87
CA ALA A 121 -23.80 12.04 -21.55
C ALA A 121 -24.51 13.39 -21.79
N PRO A 122 -24.79 13.79 -23.05
CA PRO A 122 -25.52 15.01 -23.31
C PRO A 122 -26.93 14.91 -22.72
N ALA A 123 -27.39 15.96 -22.07
CA ALA A 123 -28.68 16.04 -21.36
C ALA A 123 -29.93 16.02 -22.28
N GLY A 124 -29.86 15.37 -23.46
CA GLY A 124 -30.84 15.53 -24.54
C GLY A 124 -31.34 14.24 -25.20
N ALA A 125 -31.10 13.06 -24.63
CA ALA A 125 -31.63 11.80 -25.17
C ALA A 125 -32.83 11.30 -24.34
N ALA A 126 -33.86 12.12 -24.24
CA ALA A 126 -35.19 11.71 -23.82
C ALA A 126 -36.21 12.58 -24.56
N SER A 127 -36.67 12.08 -25.70
CA SER A 127 -37.85 12.54 -26.44
C SER A 127 -38.66 11.31 -26.83
#